data_AF-A0A6I1QT79-F1
#
_entry.id   AF-A0A6I1QT79-F1
#
_cell.length_a   1.000
_cell.length_b   1.000
_cell.length_c   1.000
_cell.angle_alpha   90.00
_cell.angle_beta   90.00
_cell.angle_gamma   90.00
#
_symmetry.space_group_name_H-M   'P 1'
#
loop_
_entity.id
_entity.type
_entity.pdbx_description
1 polymer ?
#
loop_
_entity_poly.entity_id
_entity_poly.type
_entity_poly.pdbx_seq_one_letter_code
_entity_poly.pdbx_strand_id
1 'polypeptide(L)' 'MARVPFVTPELVPAGHLEDYEAIIARRGGGPIKSGPTSVMINSPRMTVLATALNDYLVTDTVLSKRIQELAILIAARACS' A
#
# COMPACT_ATOMS: atom_id res chain seq x y z
N MET A 1 -5.82 -11.85 -10.55
CA MET A 1 -6.65 -11.52 -9.37
C MET A 1 -6.00 -12.16 -8.16
N ALA A 2 -5.58 -11.38 -7.16
CA ALA A 2 -4.89 -11.93 -6.00
C ALA A 2 -5.87 -12.83 -5.22
N ARG A 3 -5.47 -14.07 -4.94
CA ARG A 3 -6.31 -15.11 -4.32
C ARG A 3 -6.40 -14.99 -2.79
N VAL A 4 -6.13 -13.82 -2.25
CA VAL A 4 -6.04 -13.57 -0.79
C VAL A 4 -7.40 -13.13 -0.27
N PRO A 5 -7.85 -13.61 0.90
CA PRO A 5 -9.12 -13.23 1.49
C PRO A 5 -9.18 -11.73 1.81
N PHE A 6 -10.40 -11.19 1.88
CA PHE A 6 -10.62 -9.84 2.37
C PHE A 6 -10.29 -9.78 3.87
N VAL A 7 -9.41 -8.87 4.25
CA VAL A 7 -8.99 -8.69 5.64
C VAL A 7 -9.99 -7.78 6.36
N THR A 8 -10.59 -8.30 7.43
CA THR A 8 -11.38 -7.55 8.41
C THR A 8 -10.57 -7.41 9.71
N PRO A 9 -10.91 -6.47 10.61
CA PRO A 9 -10.18 -6.25 11.85
C PRO A 9 -10.00 -7.52 12.69
N GLU A 10 -10.97 -8.42 12.66
CA GLU A 10 -10.97 -9.68 13.44
C GLU A 10 -9.93 -10.69 12.94
N LEU A 11 -9.48 -10.54 11.69
CA LEU A 11 -8.45 -11.39 11.08
C LEU A 11 -7.03 -10.85 11.32
N VAL A 12 -6.90 -9.67 11.93
CA VAL A 12 -5.61 -9.02 12.18
C VAL A 12 -5.07 -9.46 13.54
N PRO A 13 -3.81 -9.95 13.62
CA PRO A 13 -3.18 -10.23 14.91
C PRO A 13 -3.16 -8.98 15.78
N ALA A 14 -3.44 -9.11 17.09
CA ALA A 14 -3.63 -7.97 18.00
C ALA A 14 -2.50 -6.92 17.96
N GLY A 15 -1.24 -7.35 17.77
CA GLY A 15 -0.09 -6.45 17.66
C GLY A 15 -0.01 -5.62 16.37
N HIS A 16 -0.92 -5.81 15.42
CA HIS A 16 -0.98 -5.10 14.14
C HIS A 16 -2.31 -4.38 13.90
N LEU A 17 -3.21 -4.37 14.89
CA LEU A 17 -4.53 -3.76 14.74
C LEU A 17 -4.41 -2.24 14.57
N GLU A 18 -3.51 -1.58 15.31
CA GLU A 18 -3.25 -0.15 15.16
C GLU A 18 -2.77 0.23 13.75
N ASP A 19 -1.81 -0.54 13.22
CA ASP A 19 -1.32 -0.36 11.84
C ASP A 19 -2.47 -0.53 10.82
N TYR A 20 -3.33 -1.53 11.03
CA TYR A 20 -4.49 -1.78 10.15
C TYR A 20 -5.47 -0.61 10.18
N GLU A 21 -5.86 -0.14 11.37
CA GLU A 21 -6.77 0.99 11.54
C GLU A 21 -6.20 2.27 10.93
N ALA A 22 -4.90 2.53 11.10
CA ALA A 22 -4.24 3.68 10.47
C ALA A 22 -4.35 3.66 8.94
N ILE A 23 -4.22 2.49 8.32
CA ILE A 23 -4.36 2.33 6.85
C ILE A 23 -5.81 2.53 6.41
N ILE A 24 -6.78 1.99 7.16
CA ILE A 24 -8.21 2.13 6.88
C ILE A 24 -8.64 3.60 6.99
N ALA A 25 -8.21 4.28 8.06
CA ALA A 25 -8.47 5.71 8.29
C ALA A 25 -7.91 6.56 7.13
N ARG A 26 -6.68 6.31 6.70
CA ARG A 26 -6.05 7.01 5.57
C ARG A 26 -6.82 6.88 4.25
N ARG A 27 -7.63 5.82 4.09
CA ARG A 27 -8.44 5.55 2.89
C ARG A 27 -9.92 5.90 3.04
N GLY A 28 -10.31 6.58 4.12
CA GLY A 28 -11.69 7.04 4.31
C GLY A 28 -12.58 6.07 5.09
N GLY A 29 -12.01 5.12 5.84
CA GLY A 29 -12.76 4.39 6.88
C GLY A 29 -13.57 3.18 6.39
N GLY A 30 -13.29 2.65 5.20
CA GLY A 30 -14.00 1.50 4.63
C GLY A 30 -13.09 0.32 4.26
N PRO A 31 -13.64 -0.91 4.13
CA PRO A 31 -12.87 -2.08 3.77
C PRO A 31 -12.24 -1.94 2.37
N ILE A 32 -10.97 -2.33 2.25
CA ILE A 32 -10.18 -2.20 1.02
C ILE A 32 -10.47 -3.39 0.10
N LYS A 33 -11.38 -3.18 -0.87
CA LYS A 33 -11.88 -4.26 -1.74
C LYS A 33 -11.10 -4.47 -3.03
N SER A 34 -10.24 -3.52 -3.43
CA SER A 34 -9.54 -3.58 -4.71
C SER A 34 -8.20 -2.85 -4.69
N GLY A 35 -7.42 -3.09 -5.74
CA GLY A 35 -6.11 -2.48 -5.95
C GLY A 35 -4.99 -3.18 -5.16
N PRO A 36 -3.73 -2.73 -5.34
CA PRO A 36 -2.56 -3.37 -4.72
C PRO A 36 -2.66 -3.43 -3.19
N THR A 37 -3.24 -2.41 -2.55
CA THR A 37 -3.36 -2.37 -1.09
C THR A 37 -4.33 -3.43 -0.54
N SER A 38 -5.31 -3.92 -1.31
CA SER A 38 -6.18 -5.02 -0.84
C SER A 38 -5.40 -6.33 -0.63
N VAL A 39 -4.23 -6.45 -1.27
CA VAL A 39 -3.28 -7.54 -1.02
C VAL A 39 -2.38 -7.21 0.14
N MET A 40 -1.78 -6.01 0.12
CA MET A 40 -0.77 -5.61 1.11
C MET A 40 -1.33 -5.55 2.53
N ILE A 41 -2.61 -5.22 2.71
CA ILE A 41 -3.25 -5.10 4.03
C ILE A 41 -3.22 -6.40 4.86
N ASN A 42 -2.94 -7.56 4.24
CA ASN A 42 -2.63 -8.81 4.95
C ASN A 42 -1.35 -8.71 5.81
N SER A 43 -0.49 -7.73 5.52
CA SER A 43 0.64 -7.30 6.36
C SER A 43 0.51 -5.79 6.63
N PRO A 44 -0.21 -5.40 7.71
CA PRO A 44 -0.45 -4.00 8.02
C PRO A 44 0.84 -3.20 8.17
N ARG A 45 1.80 -3.69 8.94
CA ARG A 45 3.10 -3.04 9.14
C ARG A 45 3.85 -2.79 7.82
N MET A 46 3.89 -3.78 6.93
CA MET A 46 4.51 -3.62 5.61
C MET A 46 3.79 -2.57 4.76
N THR A 47 2.46 -2.52 4.87
CA THR A 47 1.64 -1.53 4.15
C THR A 47 1.91 -0.11 4.63
N VAL A 48 2.09 0.10 5.94
CA VAL A 48 2.50 1.40 6.49
C VAL A 48 3.85 1.83 5.91
N LEU A 49 4.85 0.94 5.94
CA LEU A 49 6.19 1.25 5.42
C LEU A 49 6.19 1.55 3.91
N ALA A 50 5.52 0.72 3.12
CA ALA A 50 5.42 0.93 1.67
C ALA A 50 4.67 2.21 1.32
N THR A 51 3.66 2.56 2.11
CA THR A 51 2.92 3.81 1.98
C THR A 51 3.83 5.02 2.24
N ALA A 52 4.58 5.02 3.34
CA ALA A 52 5.50 6.10 3.67
C ALA A 52 6.58 6.28 2.59
N LEU A 53 7.11 5.16 2.06
CA LEU A 53 8.05 5.20 0.94
C LEU A 53 7.42 5.79 -0.33
N ASN A 54 6.20 5.36 -0.67
CA ASN A 54 5.49 5.90 -1.82
C ASN A 54 5.25 7.41 -1.69
N ASP A 55 4.85 7.88 -0.50
CA ASP A 55 4.63 9.30 -0.25
C ASP A 55 5.92 10.08 -0.51
N TYR A 56 7.04 9.66 0.09
CA TYR A 56 8.35 10.28 -0.15
C TYR A 56 8.72 10.33 -1.65
N LEU A 57 8.52 9.23 -2.37
CA LEU A 57 8.85 9.15 -3.79
C LEU A 57 7.97 10.03 -4.67
N VAL A 58 6.75 10.36 -4.23
CA VAL A 58 5.81 11.18 -5.00
C VAL A 58 5.88 12.66 -4.62
N THR A 59 5.99 12.96 -3.32
CA THR A 59 5.87 14.33 -2.79
C THR A 59 7.21 15.03 -2.58
N ASP A 60 8.24 14.30 -2.14
CA ASP A 60 9.51 14.88 -1.69
C ASP A 60 10.67 14.65 -2.65
N THR A 61 10.40 14.04 -3.81
CA THR A 61 11.42 13.79 -4.82
C THR A 61 11.72 15.03 -5.67
N VAL A 62 12.98 15.15 -6.10
CA VAL A 62 13.41 16.17 -7.09
C VAL A 62 13.07 15.77 -8.53
N LEU A 63 12.61 14.53 -8.75
CA LEU A 63 12.26 14.04 -10.08
C LEU A 63 10.95 14.64 -10.57
N SER A 64 10.92 15.13 -11.81
CA SER A 64 9.67 15.56 -12.44
C SER A 64 8.70 14.38 -12.61
N LYS A 65 7.39 14.66 -12.63
CA LYS A 65 6.33 13.64 -12.77
C LYS A 65 6.54 12.71 -13.96
N ARG A 66 6.96 13.23 -15.12
CA ARG A 66 7.23 12.41 -16.32
C ARG A 66 8.36 11.40 -16.10
N ILE A 67 9.41 11.80 -15.38
CA ILE A 67 10.54 10.91 -15.07
C ILE A 67 10.15 9.88 -14.00
N GLN A 68 9.35 10.27 -13.01
CA GLN A 68 8.81 9.33 -12.01
C GLN A 68 7.96 8.24 -12.69
N GLU A 69 7.03 8.62 -13.56
CA GLU A 69 6.19 7.66 -14.29
C GLU A 69 7.02 6.73 -15.17
N LEU A 70 8.01 7.26 -15.89
CA LEU A 70 8.93 6.44 -16.69
C LEU A 70 9.72 5.45 -15.82
N ALA A 71 10.24 5.90 -14.68
CA ALA A 71 10.97 5.05 -13.74
C ALA A 71 10.08 3.92 -13.18
N ILE A 72 8.82 4.21 -12.83
CA ILE A 72 7.85 3.22 -12.38
C ILE A 72 7.59 2.16 -13.46
N LEU A 73 7.40 2.57 -14.73
CA LEU A 73 7.18 1.65 -15.84
C LEU A 73 8.40 0.75 -16.09
N ILE A 74 9.60 1.32 -16.07
CA ILE A 74 10.85 0.56 -16.24
C ILE A 74 11.03 -0.44 -15.09
N ALA A 75 10.83 -0.02 -13.84
CA ALA A 75 10.94 -0.90 -12.68
C ALA A 75 9.91 -2.02 -12.73
N ALA A 76 8.65 -1.71 -13.07
CA ALA A 76 7.60 -2.71 -13.22
C ALA A 76 7.95 -3.74 -14.29
N ARG A 77 8.55 -3.32 -15.41
CA ARG A 77 8.98 -4.22 -16.49
C ARG A 77 10.18 -5.08 -16.11
N ALA A 78 11.12 -4.54 -15.34
CA ALA A 78 12.29 -5.29 -14.89
C ALA A 78 11.94 -6.37 -13.87
N CYS A 79 10.88 -6.15 -13.08
CA CYS A 79 10.39 -7.07 -12.07
C CYS A 79 9.28 -8.03 -12.58
N SER A 80 8.92 -7.96 -13.87
CA SER A 80 7.91 -8.80 -14.52
C SER A 80 8.55 -9.90 -15.37
#